data_AF-A0A7H1N1R6-F1
#
_entry.id   AF-A0A7H1N1R6-F1
#
_cell.length_a   1.000
_cell.length_b   1.000
_cell.length_c   1.000
_cell.angle_alpha   90.00
_cell.angle_beta   90.00
_cell.angle_gamma   90.00
#
_symmetry.space_group_name_H-M   'P 1'
#
loop_
_entity.id
_entity.type
_entity.pdbx_description
1 polymer ?
#
loop_
_entity_poly.entity_id
_entity_poly.type
_entity_poly.pdbx_seq_one_letter_code
_entity_poly.pdbx_strand_id
1 'polypeptide(L)'
;MNRAETGWSWFEALRPAGAASAATPGDQGLANAAARCFCSPDGQRVIKHLRTFTLERTLGPGASETMLRHLEGQRSLVAYLIKLSAQGLRSGALSSPAAAMSEPEQETAVVTRSNTDE
;
A
#
# COMPACT_ATOMS: atom_id res chain seq x y z
N MET A 1 13.95 -6.36 32.42
CA MET A 1 12.76 -5.50 32.52
C MET A 1 11.65 -6.10 31.69
N ASN A 2 10.52 -6.43 32.31
CA ASN A 2 9.36 -6.99 31.63
C ASN A 2 8.59 -5.86 30.94
N ARG A 3 8.22 -5.98 29.66
CA ARG A 3 7.51 -4.93 28.88
C ARG A 3 6.22 -4.46 29.56
N ALA A 4 5.63 -5.30 30.41
CA ALA A 4 4.46 -5.02 31.22
C ALA A 4 4.67 -3.90 32.27
N GLU A 5 5.90 -3.58 32.66
CA GLU A 5 6.22 -2.54 33.67
C GLU A 5 6.40 -1.14 33.07
N THR A 6 6.36 -1.01 31.74
CA THR A 6 6.45 0.31 31.11
C THR A 6 5.13 1.05 31.34
N GLY A 7 5.17 2.29 31.84
CA GLY A 7 4.00 3.16 32.11
C GLY A 7 3.10 3.50 30.91
N TRP A 8 3.32 2.80 29.79
CA TRP A 8 2.58 2.86 28.53
C TRP A 8 1.71 1.61 28.31
N SER A 9 1.65 0.68 29.26
CA SER A 9 0.85 -0.55 29.17
C SER A 9 -0.66 -0.26 29.03
N TRP A 10 -1.16 0.82 29.62
CA TRP A 10 -2.54 1.26 29.46
C TRP A 10 -2.87 1.69 28.02
N PHE A 11 -1.90 2.19 27.25
CA PHE A 11 -2.09 2.56 25.84
C PHE A 11 -2.21 1.32 24.94
N GLU A 12 -1.43 0.27 25.23
CA GLU A 12 -1.55 -1.02 24.55
C GLU A 12 -2.89 -1.71 24.85
N ALA A 13 -3.41 -1.56 26.07
CA ALA A 13 -4.72 -2.06 26.46
C ALA A 13 -5.88 -1.37 25.73
N LEU A 14 -5.70 -0.11 25.33
CA LEU A 14 -6.66 0.68 24.54
C LEU A 14 -6.57 0.42 23.04
N ARG A 15 -5.61 -0.41 22.58
CA ARG A 15 -5.46 -0.71 21.15
C ARG A 15 -6.70 -1.50 20.70
N PRO A 16 -7.52 -0.95 19.79
CA PRO A 16 -8.74 -1.64 19.37
C PRO A 16 -8.39 -2.98 18.71
N ALA A 17 -9.11 -4.03 19.11
CA ALA A 17 -9.01 -5.36 18.52
C ALA A 17 -9.39 -5.27 17.03
N GLY A 18 -8.39 -5.25 16.15
CA GLY A 18 -8.55 -4.97 14.72
C GLY A 18 -7.53 -3.98 14.15
N ALA A 19 -6.74 -3.29 14.98
CA ALA A 19 -5.67 -2.40 14.52
C ALA A 19 -4.48 -3.14 13.85
N ALA A 20 -4.43 -4.47 13.94
CA ALA A 20 -3.54 -5.28 13.11
C ALA A 20 -4.14 -5.36 11.69
N SER A 21 -3.50 -4.65 10.77
CA SER A 21 -3.85 -4.50 9.35
C SER A 21 -3.91 -5.87 8.63
N ALA A 22 -5.01 -6.59 8.76
CA ALA A 22 -5.36 -7.64 7.81
C ALA A 22 -5.72 -6.93 6.50
N ALA A 23 -4.78 -6.91 5.55
CA ALA A 23 -5.06 -6.49 4.19
C ALA A 23 -6.12 -7.44 3.64
N THR A 24 -7.32 -6.93 3.44
CA THR A 24 -8.38 -7.67 2.74
C THR A 24 -7.92 -7.81 1.30
N PRO A 25 -8.16 -8.91 0.58
CA PRO A 25 -7.66 -9.10 -0.80
C PRO A 25 -8.03 -7.96 -1.78
N GLY A 26 -9.13 -7.23 -1.53
CA GLY A 26 -9.49 -6.01 -2.27
C GLY A 26 -8.54 -4.81 -2.06
N ASP A 27 -7.80 -4.80 -0.94
CA ASP A 27 -6.85 -3.74 -0.60
C ASP A 27 -5.60 -3.79 -1.48
N GLN A 28 -5.23 -4.94 -2.03
CA GLN A 28 -4.02 -5.06 -2.85
C GLN A 28 -4.20 -4.40 -4.23
N GLY A 29 -5.37 -4.56 -4.85
CA GLY A 29 -5.71 -3.87 -6.10
C GLY A 29 -5.70 -2.35 -5.92
N LEU A 30 -6.25 -1.88 -4.80
CA LEU A 30 -6.24 -0.47 -4.43
C LEU A 30 -4.83 0.03 -4.12
N ALA A 31 -4.01 -0.74 -3.41
CA ALA A 31 -2.61 -0.42 -3.15
C ALA A 31 -1.81 -0.26 -4.44
N ASN A 32 -2.00 -1.17 -5.40
CA ASN A 32 -1.35 -1.08 -6.71
C ASN A 32 -1.81 0.17 -7.48
N ALA A 33 -3.11 0.51 -7.43
CA ALA A 33 -3.62 1.75 -8.02
C ALA A 33 -3.01 2.98 -7.34
N ALA A 34 -2.96 3.02 -6.01
CA ALA A 34 -2.36 4.10 -5.24
C ALA A 34 -0.86 4.25 -5.53
N ALA A 35 -0.13 3.16 -5.76
CA ALA A 35 1.27 3.20 -6.16
C ALA A 35 1.42 3.83 -7.56
N ARG A 36 0.63 3.39 -8.55
CA ARG A 36 0.66 3.98 -9.90
C ARG A 36 0.36 5.48 -9.89
N CYS A 37 -0.62 5.91 -9.08
CA CYS A 37 -0.99 7.31 -8.98
C CYS A 37 0.08 8.15 -8.27
N PHE A 38 0.49 7.75 -7.05
CA PHE A 38 1.25 8.62 -6.15
C PHE A 38 2.77 8.38 -6.13
N CYS A 39 3.27 7.27 -6.67
CA CYS A 39 4.71 7.04 -6.82
C CYS A 39 5.29 7.62 -8.12
N SER A 40 4.43 8.06 -9.06
CA SER A 40 4.85 8.80 -10.25
C SER A 40 5.48 10.16 -9.88
N PRO A 41 6.28 10.80 -10.75
CA PRO A 41 6.86 12.11 -10.47
C PRO A 41 5.83 13.18 -10.08
N ASP A 42 4.70 13.23 -10.78
CA ASP A 42 3.62 14.16 -10.45
C ASP A 42 2.86 13.75 -9.19
N GLY A 43 2.66 12.45 -8.99
CA GLY A 43 2.12 11.91 -7.74
C GLY A 43 2.94 12.31 -6.51
N GLN A 44 4.27 12.29 -6.62
CA GLN A 44 5.16 12.72 -5.55
C GLN A 44 5.04 14.23 -5.27
N ARG A 45 4.83 15.06 -6.30
CA ARG A 45 4.55 16.50 -6.12
C ARG A 45 3.25 16.71 -5.34
N VAL A 46 2.21 15.96 -5.66
CA VAL A 46 0.91 16.01 -4.94
C VAL A 46 1.09 15.56 -3.49
N ILE A 47 1.74 14.41 -3.23
CA ILE A 47 2.00 13.93 -1.87
C ILE A 47 2.81 14.95 -1.07
N LYS A 48 3.86 15.54 -1.67
CA LYS A 48 4.65 16.59 -1.02
C LYS A 48 3.77 17.79 -0.63
N HIS A 49 2.92 18.25 -1.54
CA HIS A 49 1.99 19.35 -1.25
C HIS A 49 1.01 19.01 -0.11
N LEU A 50 0.42 17.81 -0.13
CA LEU A 50 -0.50 17.34 0.91
C LEU A 50 0.19 17.26 2.27
N ARG A 51 1.43 16.77 2.32
CA ARG A 51 2.22 16.70 3.56
C ARG A 51 2.45 18.08 4.16
N THR A 52 2.86 19.05 3.35
CA THR A 52 3.05 20.44 3.80
C THR A 52 1.76 21.06 4.30
N PHE A 53 0.62 20.77 3.65
CA PHE A 53 -0.68 21.30 4.06
C PHE A 53 -1.26 20.65 5.33
N THR A 54 -0.83 19.44 5.68
CA THR A 54 -1.45 18.63 6.74
C THR A 54 -0.48 18.18 7.83
N LEU A 55 0.45 17.27 7.50
CA LEU A 55 1.38 16.64 8.45
C LEU A 55 2.36 17.66 9.05
N GLU A 56 2.85 18.56 8.21
CA GLU A 56 3.85 19.57 8.58
C GLU A 56 3.19 20.88 9.06
N ARG A 57 1.86 20.99 8.92
CA ARG A 57 1.10 22.16 9.34
C ARG A 57 0.94 22.18 10.85
N THR A 58 1.39 23.26 11.48
CA THR A 58 1.19 23.55 12.90
C THR A 58 -0.02 24.45 13.10
N LEU A 59 -0.76 24.24 14.18
CA LEU A 59 -1.82 25.14 14.63
C LEU A 59 -1.35 25.92 15.86
N GLY A 60 -1.78 27.18 15.96
CA GLY A 60 -1.46 28.01 17.12
C GLY A 60 -2.22 27.57 18.38
N PRO A 61 -1.82 28.08 19.56
CA PRO A 61 -2.41 27.68 20.85
C PRO A 61 -3.89 28.03 21.00
N GLY A 62 -4.41 28.96 20.19
CA GLY A 62 -5.83 29.33 20.16
C GLY A 62 -6.69 28.49 19.19
N ALA A 63 -6.15 27.42 18.61
CA ALA A 63 -6.90 26.59 17.68
C ALA A 63 -8.08 25.90 18.38
N SER A 64 -9.25 25.92 17.73
CA SER A 64 -10.43 25.27 18.26
C SER A 64 -10.31 23.74 18.18
N GLU A 65 -10.96 23.07 19.11
CA GLU A 65 -11.10 21.61 19.15
C GLU A 65 -11.62 21.02 17.82
N THR A 66 -12.56 21.69 17.16
CA THR A 66 -13.07 21.28 15.86
C THR A 66 -12.00 21.37 14.77
N MET A 67 -11.18 22.42 14.78
CA MET A 67 -10.07 22.56 13.83
C MET A 67 -9.00 21.51 14.05
N LEU A 68 -8.68 21.21 15.32
CA LEU A 68 -7.73 20.16 15.69
C LEU A 68 -8.21 18.80 15.18
N ARG A 69 -9.47 18.41 15.47
CA ARG A 69 -10.06 17.15 14.98
C ARG A 69 -10.11 17.09 13.46
N HIS A 70 -10.46 18.19 12.79
CA HIS A 70 -10.49 18.24 11.34
C HIS A 70 -9.10 18.03 10.72
N LEU A 71 -8.08 18.73 11.24
CA LEU A 71 -6.71 18.57 10.77
C LEU A 71 -6.20 17.15 11.05
N GLU A 72 -6.52 16.57 12.20
CA GLU A 72 -6.10 15.20 12.50
C GLU A 72 -6.76 14.17 11.57
N GLY A 73 -8.03 14.37 11.21
CA GLY A 73 -8.69 13.58 10.17
C GLY A 73 -7.98 13.67 8.82
N GLN A 74 -7.57 14.88 8.41
CA GLN A 74 -6.79 15.07 7.18
C GLN A 74 -5.41 14.38 7.25
N ARG A 75 -4.71 14.47 8.39
CA ARG A 75 -3.40 13.82 8.58
C ARG A 75 -3.50 12.30 8.50
N SER A 76 -4.51 11.73 9.15
CA SER A 76 -4.79 10.29 9.08
C SER A 76 -5.01 9.82 7.64
N LEU A 77 -5.80 10.57 6.86
CA LEU A 77 -6.05 10.27 5.44
C LEU A 77 -4.76 10.34 4.60
N VAL A 78 -3.95 11.39 4.76
CA VAL A 78 -2.70 11.55 4.00
C VAL A 78 -1.69 10.45 4.38
N ALA A 79 -1.58 10.13 5.67
CA ALA A 79 -0.72 9.02 6.14
C ALA A 79 -1.18 7.67 5.58
N TYR A 80 -2.50 7.44 5.50
CA TYR A 80 -3.07 6.24 4.90
C TYR A 80 -2.71 6.13 3.41
N LEU A 81 -2.85 7.20 2.63
CA LEU A 81 -2.47 7.21 1.21
C LEU A 81 -0.97 6.89 1.02
N ILE A 82 -0.10 7.51 1.81
CA ILE A 82 1.35 7.24 1.77
C ILE A 82 1.63 5.77 2.08
N LYS A 83 1.01 5.22 3.13
CA LYS A 83 1.14 3.80 3.50
C LYS A 83 0.68 2.89 2.37
N LEU A 84 -0.48 3.18 1.79
CA LEU A 84 -1.12 2.38 0.75
C LEU A 84 -0.30 2.37 -0.55
N SER A 85 0.22 3.52 -0.98
CA SER A 85 1.12 3.62 -2.13
C SER A 85 2.43 2.87 -1.90
N ALA A 86 3.01 2.96 -0.69
CA ALA A 86 4.21 2.22 -0.35
C ALA A 86 3.97 0.70 -0.31
N GLN A 87 2.78 0.26 0.11
CA GLN A 87 2.36 -1.15 0.02
C GLN A 87 2.29 -1.62 -1.43
N GLY A 88 1.63 -0.88 -2.31
CA GLY A 88 1.52 -1.24 -3.72
C GLY A 88 2.87 -1.32 -4.44
N LEU A 89 3.81 -0.43 -4.08
CA LEU A 89 5.17 -0.49 -4.62
C LEU A 89 5.90 -1.79 -4.22
N ARG A 90 5.78 -2.20 -2.95
CA ARG A 90 6.40 -3.45 -2.47
C ARG A 90 5.76 -4.69 -3.10
N SER A 91 4.43 -4.73 -3.20
CA SER A 91 3.75 -5.86 -3.83
C SER A 91 4.02 -5.95 -5.33
N GLY A 92 4.14 -4.81 -6.02
CA GLY A 92 4.57 -4.78 -7.42
C GLY A 92 6.02 -5.29 -7.61
N ALA A 93 6.92 -4.96 -6.69
CA ALA A 93 8.29 -5.47 -6.70
C ALA A 93 8.37 -6.99 -6.43
N LEU A 94 7.44 -7.56 -5.66
CA LEU A 94 7.33 -9.01 -5.48
C LEU A 94 6.69 -9.73 -6.69
N SER A 95 6.04 -8.98 -7.59
CA SER A 95 5.38 -9.51 -8.79
C SER A 95 6.29 -9.52 -10.05
N SER A 96 7.56 -9.12 -9.94
CA SER A 96 8.53 -9.04 -11.06
C SER A 96 9.96 -9.30 -10.56
N PRO A 97 10.81 -10.18 -11.14
CA PRO A 97 10.64 -11.22 -12.16
C PRO A 97 11.22 -12.59 -11.72
N ALA A 98 10.36 -13.59 -11.48
CA ALA A 98 10.67 -15.01 -11.71
C ALA A 98 9.87 -15.58 -12.91
N ALA A 99 8.98 -14.78 -13.51
CA ALA A 99 8.20 -15.13 -14.70
C ALA A 99 8.98 -14.94 -16.03
N ALA A 100 10.30 -14.72 -15.95
CA ALA A 100 11.21 -14.58 -17.09
C ALA A 100 12.38 -15.58 -17.04
N MET A 101 12.19 -16.73 -16.39
CA MET A 101 13.01 -17.92 -16.68
C MET A 101 12.26 -18.77 -17.70
N SER A 102 12.68 -18.59 -18.95
CA SER A 102 12.55 -19.45 -20.11
C SER A 102 12.10 -20.89 -19.81
N GLU A 103 10.90 -21.25 -20.27
CA GLU A 103 10.69 -22.57 -20.87
C GLU A 103 10.89 -22.43 -22.39
N PRO A 104 11.87 -23.13 -22.99
CA PRO A 104 12.08 -23.15 -24.43
C PRO A 104 11.07 -24.08 -25.12
N GLU A 105 10.56 -23.57 -26.25
CA GLU A 105 10.15 -24.29 -27.47
C GLU A 105 9.97 -25.81 -27.37
N GLN A 106 8.73 -26.27 -27.23
CA GLN A 106 8.35 -27.60 -27.72
C GLN A 106 8.17 -27.55 -29.24
N GLU A 107 9.32 -27.51 -29.93
CA GLU A 107 9.45 -28.00 -31.28
C GLU A 107 9.63 -29.53 -31.20
N THR A 108 8.66 -30.29 -31.68
CA THR A 108 8.83 -31.50 -32.51
C THR A 108 7.52 -32.30 -32.53
N ALA A 109 6.86 -32.29 -33.69
CA ALA A 109 6.63 -33.49 -34.50
C ALA A 109 5.34 -33.31 -35.32
N VAL A 110 5.55 -32.83 -36.54
CA VAL A 110 4.67 -33.09 -37.68
C VAL A 110 4.44 -34.60 -37.77
N VAL A 111 3.22 -35.04 -37.49
CA VAL A 111 2.70 -36.34 -37.93
C VAL A 111 1.49 -36.06 -38.81
N THR A 112 1.77 -35.89 -40.09
CA THR A 112 0.81 -36.07 -41.18
C THR A 112 0.35 -37.53 -41.17
N ARG A 113 -0.81 -37.81 -40.58
CA ARG A 113 -1.60 -39.00 -40.94
C ARG A 113 -2.71 -38.55 -41.87
N SER A 114 -2.38 -38.45 -43.15
CA SER A 114 -3.36 -38.57 -44.23
C SER A 114 -3.76 -40.04 -44.29
N ASN A 115 -4.99 -40.35 -43.88
CA ASN A 115 -5.64 -41.63 -44.17
C ASN A 115 -6.76 -41.34 -45.17
N THR A 116 -6.52 -41.72 -46.42
CA THR A 116 -7.48 -41.88 -47.51
C THR A 116 -6.93 -43.08 -48.29
N ASP A 117 -7.44 -44.27 -48.01
CA ASP A 117 -8.52 -44.96 -48.75
C ASP A 117 -7.98 -45.62 -50.04
N GLU A 118 -7.81 -46.94 -49.97
CA GLU A 118 -8.01 -47.89 -51.07
C GLU A 118 -8.41 -49.26 -50.49
#